data_AF-A0A5M8FIK8-F1
#
_entry.id   AF-A0A5M8FIK8-F1
#
_cell.length_a   1.000
_cell.length_b   1.000
_cell.length_c   1.000
_cell.angle_alpha   90.00
_cell.angle_beta   90.00
_cell.angle_gamma   90.00
#
_symmetry.space_group_name_H-M   'P 1'
#
loop_
_entity.id
_entity.type
_entity.pdbx_description
1 polymer ?
#
loop_
_entity_poly.entity_id
_entity_poly.type
_entity_poly.pdbx_seq_one_letter_code
_entity_poly.pdbx_strand_id
1 'polypeptide(L)'
;MQNFLELIRDCLTDVREIMPWDLEERMAENADLLIIDVREPSEFEAMHIAGSLNVPRGILESACEWEYEETVPELVQARDRELVVVCRSGYRSVLAAHSLQVLGYRNVASLQTGLRGWKDYEQPLQDGAGRDVDLDDADVYFTPRLRPEQMRPAEAPGGTPDVA
;
A
#
# COMPACT_ATOMS: atom_id res chain seq x y z
N MET A 1 -16.20 -8.95 -18.00
CA MET A 1 -15.85 -7.64 -17.41
C MET A 1 -15.00 -7.94 -16.19
N GLN A 2 -13.81 -7.37 -16.11
CA GLN A 2 -12.85 -7.65 -15.05
C GLN A 2 -13.32 -7.02 -13.74
N ASN A 3 -13.25 -7.77 -12.64
CA ASN A 3 -13.53 -7.24 -11.29
C ASN A 3 -12.24 -6.78 -10.59
N PHE A 4 -12.40 -6.09 -9.46
CA PHE A 4 -11.27 -5.52 -8.71
C PHE A 4 -10.18 -6.55 -8.34
N LEU A 5 -10.58 -7.74 -7.88
CA LEU A 5 -9.61 -8.75 -7.47
C LEU A 5 -8.89 -9.38 -8.67
N GLU A 6 -9.56 -9.50 -9.81
CA GLU A 6 -8.93 -9.91 -11.06
C GLU A 6 -7.90 -8.86 -11.52
N LEU A 7 -8.20 -7.57 -11.41
CA LEU A 7 -7.22 -6.51 -11.71
C LEU A 7 -5.96 -6.60 -10.83
N ILE A 8 -6.14 -6.82 -9.52
CA ILE A 8 -4.99 -7.02 -8.63
C ILE A 8 -4.17 -8.25 -9.04
N ARG A 9 -4.82 -9.38 -9.33
CA ARG A 9 -4.13 -10.61 -9.73
C ARG A 9 -3.31 -10.44 -11.00
N ASP A 10 -3.83 -9.69 -11.97
CA ASP A 10 -3.11 -9.41 -13.20
C ASP A 10 -1.86 -8.57 -12.91
N CYS A 11 -1.96 -7.50 -12.10
CA CYS A 11 -0.78 -6.72 -11.73
C CYS A 11 0.26 -7.55 -10.94
N LEU A 12 -0.18 -8.54 -10.15
CA LEU A 12 0.71 -9.43 -9.39
C LEU A 12 1.55 -10.38 -10.27
N THR A 13 1.28 -10.49 -11.58
CA THR A 13 2.18 -11.24 -12.47
C THR A 13 3.52 -10.54 -12.66
N ASP A 14 3.54 -9.21 -12.54
CA ASP A 14 4.70 -8.37 -12.80
C ASP A 14 5.24 -7.71 -11.52
N VAL A 15 4.36 -7.41 -10.57
CA VAL A 15 4.73 -6.77 -9.30
C VAL A 15 5.22 -7.80 -8.31
N ARG A 16 6.47 -7.64 -7.87
CA ARG A 16 7.01 -8.38 -6.72
C ARG A 16 6.30 -7.92 -5.44
N GLU A 17 5.92 -8.88 -4.61
CA GLU A 17 5.54 -8.62 -3.22
C GLU A 17 6.65 -9.04 -2.25
N ILE A 18 6.74 -8.34 -1.13
CA ILE A 18 7.57 -8.74 0.02
C ILE A 18 6.72 -8.77 1.28
N MET A 19 7.10 -9.60 2.24
CA MET A 19 6.42 -9.67 3.53
C MET A 19 6.91 -8.58 4.48
N PRO A 20 6.16 -8.27 5.55
CA PRO A 20 6.58 -7.30 6.56
C PRO A 20 7.96 -7.57 7.18
N TRP A 21 8.27 -8.81 7.54
CA TRP A 21 9.60 -9.15 8.08
C TRP A 21 10.72 -8.99 7.04
N ASP A 22 10.45 -9.28 5.76
CA ASP A 22 11.43 -9.05 4.70
C ASP A 22 11.72 -7.55 4.56
N LEU A 23 10.72 -6.68 4.71
CA LEU A 23 10.92 -5.22 4.69
C LEU A 23 11.78 -4.77 5.89
N GLU A 24 11.51 -5.28 7.09
CA GLU A 24 12.33 -4.98 8.28
C GLU A 24 13.82 -5.33 8.04
N GLU A 25 14.09 -6.54 7.54
CA GLU A 25 15.45 -6.97 7.20
C GLU A 25 16.09 -6.05 6.14
N ARG A 26 15.35 -5.73 5.08
CA ARG A 26 15.83 -4.84 4.01
C ARG A 26 16.12 -3.42 4.49
N MET A 27 15.33 -2.90 5.43
CA MET A 27 15.58 -1.59 6.05
C MET A 27 16.89 -1.61 6.86
N ALA A 28 17.24 -2.73 7.49
CA ALA A 28 18.50 -2.88 8.20
C ALA A 28 19.71 -3.04 7.26
N GLU A 29 19.52 -3.69 6.11
CA GLU A 29 20.60 -3.97 5.14
C GLU A 29 20.85 -2.81 4.15
N ASN A 30 19.82 -2.05 3.81
CA ASN A 30 19.86 -1.03 2.78
C ASN A 30 19.31 0.31 3.28
N ALA A 31 20.20 1.17 3.78
CA ALA A 31 19.84 2.51 4.26
C ALA A 31 19.33 3.45 3.14
N ASP A 32 19.50 3.09 1.86
CA ASP A 32 18.99 3.86 0.71
C ASP A 32 17.63 3.35 0.20
N LEU A 33 17.08 2.30 0.81
CA LEU A 33 15.73 1.81 0.51
C LEU A 33 14.70 2.91 0.76
N LEU A 34 13.81 3.13 -0.21
CA LEU A 34 12.76 4.14 -0.13
C LEU A 34 11.40 3.47 0.08
N ILE A 35 10.71 3.82 1.16
CA ILE A 35 9.35 3.37 1.42
C ILE A 35 8.37 4.44 0.94
N ILE A 36 7.48 4.09 0.01
CA ILE A 36 6.46 5.00 -0.53
C ILE A 36 5.09 4.61 0.01
N ASP A 37 4.52 5.43 0.88
CA ASP A 37 3.17 5.23 1.38
C ASP A 37 2.15 5.95 0.50
N VAL A 38 1.33 5.17 -0.22
CA VAL A 38 0.35 5.68 -1.18
C VAL A 38 -1.04 5.89 -0.59
N ARG A 39 -1.16 5.88 0.74
CA ARG A 39 -2.41 6.23 1.44
C ARG A 39 -2.66 7.73 1.44
N GLU A 40 -3.87 8.11 1.81
CA GLU A 40 -4.22 9.53 1.97
C GLU A 40 -3.42 10.18 3.11
N PRO A 41 -3.15 11.50 3.07
CA PRO A 41 -2.33 12.17 4.08
C PRO A 41 -2.83 11.98 5.51
N SER A 42 -4.15 11.95 5.73
CA SER A 42 -4.73 11.71 7.06
C SER A 42 -4.53 10.28 7.56
N GLU A 43 -4.48 9.29 6.65
CA GLU A 43 -4.14 7.90 7.00
C GLU A 43 -2.66 7.81 7.44
N PHE A 44 -1.78 8.55 6.75
CA PHE A 44 -0.35 8.59 7.02
C PHE A 44 -0.03 9.34 8.32
N GLU A 45 -0.65 10.50 8.53
CA GLU A 45 -0.48 11.32 9.73
C GLU A 45 -0.94 10.58 11.00
N ALA A 46 -1.97 9.74 10.89
CA ALA A 46 -2.41 8.90 12.00
C ALA A 46 -1.36 7.86 12.41
N MET A 47 -0.76 7.18 11.42
CA MET A 47 0.32 6.22 11.63
C MET A 47 0.98 5.82 10.30
N HIS A 48 2.29 5.60 10.30
CA HIS A 48 3.08 5.13 9.16
C HIS A 48 4.38 4.44 9.60
N ILE A 49 5.09 3.84 8.65
CA ILE A 49 6.42 3.24 8.90
C ILE A 49 7.45 4.37 8.98
N ALA A 50 8.31 4.37 9.99
CA ALA A 50 9.35 5.38 10.15
C ALA A 50 10.20 5.53 8.88
N GLY A 51 10.45 6.78 8.45
CA GLY A 51 11.24 7.08 7.25
C GLY A 51 10.50 6.88 5.92
N SER A 52 9.22 6.51 5.93
CA SER A 52 8.43 6.45 4.70
C SER A 52 8.03 7.83 4.20
N LEU A 53 7.89 7.96 2.88
CA LEU A 53 7.43 9.16 2.19
C LEU A 53 5.97 9.00 1.79
N ASN A 54 5.11 9.94 2.20
CA ASN A 54 3.71 9.93 1.77
C ASN A 54 3.56 10.50 0.37
N VAL A 55 3.16 9.66 -0.58
CA VAL A 55 2.82 10.06 -1.96
C VAL A 55 1.49 9.42 -2.33
N PRO A 56 0.35 10.09 -2.04
CA PRO A 56 -0.98 9.51 -2.22
C PRO A 56 -1.21 8.96 -3.62
N ARG A 57 -1.92 7.82 -3.70
CA ARG A 57 -2.16 7.09 -4.96
C ARG A 57 -2.68 7.98 -6.09
N GLY A 58 -3.52 8.97 -5.78
CA GLY A 58 -4.15 9.84 -6.77
C GLY A 58 -3.21 10.81 -7.49
N ILE A 59 -2.02 11.06 -6.94
CA ILE A 59 -1.02 11.98 -7.51
C ILE A 59 0.31 11.27 -7.85
N LEU A 60 0.39 9.96 -7.66
CA LEU A 60 1.66 9.23 -7.73
C LEU A 60 2.38 9.42 -9.06
N GLU A 61 1.63 9.34 -10.17
CA GLU A 61 2.18 9.42 -11.53
C GLU A 61 2.72 10.83 -11.86
N SER A 62 2.11 11.91 -11.37
CA SER A 62 2.66 13.27 -11.56
C SER A 62 3.77 13.58 -10.55
N ALA A 63 3.65 13.07 -9.31
CA ALA A 63 4.64 13.26 -8.27
C ALA A 63 6.01 12.65 -8.61
N CYS A 64 6.05 11.58 -9.43
CA CYS A 64 7.29 10.95 -9.86
C CYS A 64 7.96 11.60 -11.08
N GLU A 65 7.40 12.69 -11.62
CA GLU A 65 7.96 13.42 -12.75
C GLU A 65 8.37 14.85 -12.36
N TRP A 66 9.30 15.45 -13.12
CA TRP A 66 9.63 16.87 -12.98
C TRP A 66 8.56 17.76 -13.61
N GLU A 67 8.50 19.02 -13.18
CA GLU A 67 7.65 20.07 -13.74
C GLU A 67 6.13 19.90 -13.44
N TYR A 68 5.78 19.23 -12.35
CA TYR A 68 4.42 19.15 -11.80
C TYR A 68 4.33 19.84 -10.43
N GLU A 69 3.15 20.30 -10.04
CA GLU A 69 2.93 20.88 -8.69
C GLU A 69 3.14 19.83 -7.60
N GLU A 70 2.80 18.58 -7.91
CA GLU A 70 2.91 17.44 -7.00
C GLU A 70 4.30 16.81 -7.00
N THR A 71 5.26 17.31 -7.80
CA THR A 71 6.60 16.73 -7.93
C THR A 71 7.23 16.48 -6.56
N VAL A 72 7.67 15.24 -6.34
CA VAL A 72 8.45 14.83 -5.17
C VAL A 72 9.87 14.53 -5.64
N PRO A 73 10.83 15.47 -5.48
CA PRO A 73 12.18 15.35 -6.04
C PRO A 73 12.89 14.05 -5.67
N GLU A 74 12.72 13.58 -4.43
CA GLU A 74 13.30 12.32 -3.98
C GLU A 74 12.77 11.11 -4.77
N LEU A 75 11.45 11.07 -5.02
CA LEU A 75 10.84 10.01 -5.81
C LEU A 75 11.31 10.07 -7.26
N VAL A 76 11.35 11.26 -7.88
CA VAL A 76 11.80 11.43 -9.27
C VAL A 76 13.23 10.88 -9.46
N GLN A 77 14.11 11.10 -8.47
CA GLN A 77 15.50 10.64 -8.49
C GLN A 77 15.68 9.16 -8.13
N ALA A 78 14.61 8.47 -7.72
CA ALA A 78 14.67 7.11 -7.17
C ALA A 78 14.41 5.98 -8.17
N ARG A 79 14.46 6.24 -9.49
CA ARG A 79 14.15 5.23 -10.55
C ARG A 79 14.94 3.92 -10.41
N ASP A 80 16.15 4.02 -9.84
CA ASP A 80 17.10 2.90 -9.69
C ASP A 80 17.25 2.42 -8.24
N ARG A 81 16.66 3.15 -7.30
CA ARG A 81 16.67 2.78 -5.88
C ARG A 81 15.76 1.59 -5.65
N GLU A 82 15.97 0.90 -4.53
CA GLU A 82 15.00 -0.07 -4.06
C GLU A 82 13.80 0.65 -3.45
N LEU A 83 12.61 0.38 -3.98
CA LEU A 83 11.36 0.95 -3.52
C LEU A 83 10.45 -0.14 -2.96
N VAL A 84 9.85 0.16 -1.81
CA VAL A 84 8.76 -0.64 -1.25
C VAL A 84 7.53 0.24 -1.10
N VAL A 85 6.47 -0.11 -1.83
CA VAL A 85 5.22 0.64 -1.83
C VAL A 85 4.29 0.06 -0.77
N VAL A 86 3.76 0.91 0.08
CA VAL A 86 2.88 0.56 1.19
C VAL A 86 1.52 1.21 1.00
N CYS A 87 0.48 0.47 1.36
CA CYS A 87 -0.84 1.04 1.56
C CYS A 87 -1.50 0.41 2.79
N ARG A 88 -2.81 0.59 2.99
CA ARG A 88 -3.52 0.01 4.15
C ARG A 88 -3.49 -1.52 4.19
N SER A 89 -3.69 -2.19 3.05
CA SER A 89 -3.96 -3.65 3.01
C SER A 89 -3.34 -4.41 1.82
N GLY A 90 -2.37 -3.82 1.13
CA GLY A 90 -1.66 -4.43 -0.02
C GLY A 90 -2.26 -4.13 -1.40
N TYR A 91 -3.56 -3.89 -1.53
CA TYR A 91 -4.15 -3.77 -2.89
C TYR A 91 -3.82 -2.46 -3.62
N ARG A 92 -3.85 -1.31 -2.93
CA ARG A 92 -3.48 -0.01 -3.56
C ARG A 92 -1.99 0.02 -3.91
N SER A 93 -1.15 -0.59 -3.07
CA SER A 93 0.30 -0.65 -3.29
C SER A 93 0.68 -1.52 -4.46
N VAL A 94 -0.03 -2.63 -4.73
CA VAL A 94 0.18 -3.42 -5.95
C VAL A 94 -0.06 -2.58 -7.21
N LEU A 95 -1.19 -1.86 -7.27
CA LEU A 95 -1.50 -1.00 -8.42
C LEU A 95 -0.47 0.13 -8.57
N ALA A 96 -0.05 0.73 -7.46
CA ALA A 96 0.97 1.78 -7.45
C ALA A 96 2.34 1.28 -7.89
N ALA A 97 2.77 0.13 -7.39
CA ALA A 97 4.02 -0.50 -7.80
C ALA A 97 4.01 -0.82 -9.29
N HIS A 98 2.89 -1.31 -9.83
CA HIS A 98 2.73 -1.54 -11.26
C HIS A 98 2.85 -0.23 -12.07
N SER A 99 2.17 0.85 -11.66
CA SER A 99 2.32 2.18 -12.30
C SER A 99 3.79 2.63 -12.32
N LEU A 100 4.50 2.52 -11.19
CA LEU A 100 5.91 2.90 -11.09
C LEU A 100 6.79 2.04 -12.01
N GLN A 101 6.57 0.72 -12.07
CA GLN A 101 7.29 -0.17 -12.99
C GLN A 101 7.08 0.26 -14.46
N VAL A 102 5.83 0.54 -14.86
CA VAL A 102 5.50 1.03 -16.21
C VAL A 102 6.20 2.35 -16.52
N LEU A 103 6.34 3.23 -15.52
CA LEU A 103 7.06 4.50 -15.66
C LEU A 103 8.58 4.33 -15.63
N GLY A 104 9.11 3.13 -15.39
CA GLY A 104 10.55 2.83 -15.51
C GLY A 104 11.29 2.76 -14.19
N TYR A 105 10.60 2.67 -13.04
CA TYR A 105 11.24 2.28 -11.79
C TYR A 105 11.62 0.81 -11.82
N ARG A 106 12.89 0.51 -11.59
CA ARG A 106 13.47 -0.82 -11.88
C ARG A 106 13.36 -1.82 -10.73
N ASN A 107 13.34 -1.34 -9.49
CA ASN A 107 13.32 -2.20 -8.30
C ASN A 107 12.19 -1.80 -7.35
N VAL A 108 10.95 -2.10 -7.74
CA VAL A 108 9.77 -1.79 -6.96
C VAL A 108 9.13 -3.08 -6.45
N ALA A 109 8.79 -3.11 -5.16
CA ALA A 109 7.94 -4.14 -4.57
C ALA A 109 6.73 -3.51 -3.89
N SER A 110 5.62 -4.26 -3.80
CA SER A 110 4.51 -3.94 -2.91
C SER A 110 4.70 -4.66 -1.57
N LEU A 111 4.43 -3.97 -0.46
CA LEU A 111 4.34 -4.62 0.84
C LEU A 111 3.06 -5.46 0.90
N GLN A 112 3.22 -6.78 0.95
CA GLN A 112 2.09 -7.69 1.06
C GLN A 112 1.32 -7.40 2.35
N THR A 113 -0.01 -7.47 2.31
CA THR A 113 -0.93 -7.13 3.42
C THR A 113 -0.86 -5.68 3.91
N GLY A 114 0.01 -4.83 3.35
CA GLY A 114 0.15 -3.41 3.67
C GLY A 114 0.49 -3.13 5.13
N LEU A 115 0.20 -1.91 5.58
CA LEU A 115 0.45 -1.46 6.95
C LEU A 115 -0.32 -2.27 7.99
N ARG A 116 -1.47 -2.84 7.62
CA ARG A 116 -2.19 -3.78 8.50
C ARG A 116 -1.30 -4.98 8.84
N GLY A 117 -0.68 -5.59 7.85
CA GLY A 117 0.24 -6.70 8.08
C GLY A 117 1.44 -6.29 8.91
N TRP A 118 2.05 -5.16 8.58
CA TRP A 118 3.15 -4.59 9.38
C TRP A 118 2.77 -4.51 10.87
N LYS A 119 1.60 -3.94 11.17
CA LYS A 119 1.02 -3.90 12.51
C LYS A 119 0.76 -5.29 13.11
N ASP A 120 0.21 -6.22 12.34
CA ASP A 120 -0.13 -7.58 12.78
C ASP A 120 1.13 -8.40 13.14
N TYR A 121 2.31 -8.04 12.62
CA TYR A 121 3.61 -8.57 13.02
C TYR A 121 4.32 -7.74 14.09
N GLU A 122 3.58 -6.89 14.81
CA GLU A 122 4.06 -6.08 15.94
C GLU A 122 5.22 -5.14 15.58
N GLN A 123 5.32 -4.74 14.31
CA GLN A 123 6.35 -3.84 13.83
C GLN A 123 6.04 -2.38 14.22
N PRO A 124 7.06 -1.54 14.48
CA PRO A 124 6.87 -0.20 14.99
C PRO A 124 6.18 0.73 13.97
N LEU A 125 5.32 1.61 14.48
CA LEU A 125 4.60 2.63 13.72
C LEU A 125 4.80 4.00 14.37
N GLN A 126 4.85 5.06 13.57
CA GLN A 126 4.95 6.44 14.02
C GLN A 126 3.78 7.29 13.53
N ASP A 127 3.35 8.25 14.33
CA ASP A 127 2.39 9.28 13.90
C ASP A 127 3.08 10.45 13.18
N GLY A 128 2.30 11.42 12.71
CA GLY A 128 2.81 12.62 12.02
C GLY A 128 3.73 13.51 12.86
N ALA A 129 3.81 13.29 14.18
CA ALA A 129 4.75 13.96 15.07
C ALA A 129 6.02 13.10 15.35
N GLY A 130 6.14 11.93 14.71
CA GLY A 130 7.26 11.00 14.88
C GLY A 130 7.22 10.22 16.20
N ARG A 131 6.06 10.14 16.86
CA ARG A 131 5.88 9.41 18.12
C ARG A 131 5.43 7.99 17.81
N ASP A 132 5.93 7.03 18.59
CA ASP A 132 5.50 5.64 18.48
C ASP A 132 4.00 5.52 18.78
N VAL A 133 3.30 4.75 17.94
CA VAL A 133 1.86 4.51 18.05
C VAL A 133 1.62 3.21 18.79
N ASP A 134 0.69 3.22 19.74
CA ASP A 134 0.22 2.02 20.42
C ASP A 134 -0.55 1.11 19.44
N LEU A 135 -0.18 -0.17 19.38
CA LEU A 135 -0.77 -1.12 18.44
C LEU A 135 -2.24 -1.42 18.74
N ASP A 136 -2.69 -1.27 19.99
CA ASP A 136 -4.10 -1.43 20.37
C ASP A 136 -4.96 -0.30 19.78
N ASP A 137 -4.43 0.92 19.75
CA ASP A 137 -5.08 2.07 19.11
C ASP A 137 -5.15 1.91 17.58
N ALA A 138 -4.13 1.26 16.99
CA ALA A 138 -4.09 0.98 15.56
C ALA A 138 -5.15 -0.04 15.11
N ASP A 139 -5.57 -0.99 15.94
CA ASP A 139 -6.59 -1.98 15.58
C ASP A 139 -7.96 -1.37 15.26
N VAL A 140 -8.30 -0.31 15.97
CA VAL A 140 -9.55 0.43 15.76
C VAL A 140 -9.58 1.02 14.34
N TYR A 141 -8.43 1.43 13.82
CA TYR A 141 -8.29 1.96 12.47
C TYR A 141 -8.42 0.88 11.38
N PHE A 142 -7.84 -0.30 11.60
CA PHE A 142 -7.88 -1.38 10.62
C PHE A 142 -9.21 -2.13 10.56
N THR A 143 -10.10 -1.91 11.52
CA THR A 143 -11.44 -2.50 11.55
C THR A 143 -12.36 -1.92 10.45
N PRO A 144 -12.82 -2.73 9.48
CA PRO A 144 -13.76 -2.27 8.45
C PRO A 144 -15.12 -1.88 9.05
N ARG A 145 -15.68 -0.75 8.63
CA ARG A 145 -17.01 -0.28 9.03
C ARG A 145 -17.92 -0.19 7.80
N LEU A 146 -18.55 -1.30 7.45
CA LEU A 146 -19.48 -1.37 6.32
C LEU A 146 -20.91 -1.04 6.76
N ARG A 147 -21.57 -0.17 6.01
CA ARG A 147 -23.00 0.11 6.14
C ARG A 147 -23.82 -0.99 5.45
N PRO A 148 -25.08 -1.23 5.82
CA PRO A 148 -25.91 -2.27 5.21
C PRO A 148 -25.95 -2.23 3.67
N GLU A 149 -26.02 -1.03 3.09
CA GLU A 149 -26.03 -0.81 1.64
C GLU A 149 -24.69 -1.12 0.94
N GLN A 150 -23.60 -1.26 1.71
CA GLN A 150 -22.28 -1.64 1.21
C GLN A 150 -22.03 -3.15 1.30
N MET A 151 -22.88 -3.88 2.02
CA MET A 151 -22.81 -5.34 2.08
C MET A 151 -23.40 -5.93 0.80
N ARG A 152 -22.93 -7.11 0.39
CA ARG A 152 -23.59 -7.84 -0.69
C ARG A 152 -25.05 -8.05 -0.28
N PRO A 153 -26.02 -7.83 -1.18
CA PRO A 153 -27.40 -8.19 -0.90
C PRO A 153 -27.45 -9.66 -0.44
N ALA A 154 -28.18 -9.94 0.63
CA ALA A 154 -28.42 -11.32 1.04
C ALA A 154 -29.04 -12.06 -0.14
N GLU A 155 -28.46 -13.20 -0.52
CA GLU A 155 -29.07 -14.06 -1.54
C GLU A 155 -30.49 -14.39 -1.08
N ALA A 156 -31.48 -14.12 -1.94
CA ALA A 156 -32.85 -14.49 -1.63
C ALA A 156 -32.89 -16.01 -1.37
N PRO A 157 -33.54 -16.47 -0.29
CA PRO A 157 -33.68 -17.90 -0.03
C PRO A 157 -34.55 -18.51 -1.15
N GLY A 158 -33.93 -19.06 -2.19
CA GLY A 158 -34.67 -19.60 -3.33
C GLY A 158 -33.90 -19.94 -4.61
N GLY A 159 -32.57 -19.82 -4.65
CA GLY A 159 -31.79 -20.35 -5.78
C GLY A 159 -31.61 -21.85 -5.64
N THR A 160 -32.38 -22.66 -6.38
CA THR A 160 -32.07 -24.08 -6.59
C THR A 160 -30.64 -24.21 -7.14
N PRO A 161 -29.85 -25.20 -6.69
CA PRO A 161 -28.52 -25.44 -7.23
C PRO A 161 -28.67 -25.83 -8.70
N ASP A 162 -28.16 -25.02 -9.61
CA ASP A 162 -28.05 -25.43 -11.00
C ASP A 162 -26.89 -26.42 -11.10
N VAL A 163 -27.26 -27.68 -11.30
CA VAL A 163 -26.38 -28.79 -11.62
C VAL A 163 -26.22 -28.83 -13.13
N ALA A 164 -25.08 -28.35 -13.63
CA ALA A 164 -24.45 -28.78 -14.89
C ALA A 164 -22.99 -28.30 -14.95
#